data_AF-A0A1V9YSE9-F1
#
_entry.id   AF-A0A1V9YSE9-F1
#
_cell.length_a   1.000
_cell.length_b   1.000
_cell.length_c   1.000
_cell.angle_alpha   90.00
_cell.angle_beta   90.00
_cell.angle_gamma   90.00
#
_symmetry.space_group_name_H-M   'P 1'
#
loop_
_entity.id
_entity.type
_entity.pdbx_description
1 polymer ?
#
loop_
_entity_poly.entity_id
_entity_poly.type
_entity_poly.pdbx_seq_one_letter_code
_entity_poly.pdbx_strand_id
1 'polypeptide(L)'
;MVKRKWSIALMRHRLFLWHRSLTCERAFVLLCASIAALLMLMTVSTAPEVVTKLLFGYDQSKSPLLASVLDDEKLRFKILQIPDMHYTGDPNYPCRDPPYKYLKKNIACTESKMTEFIAHLLDSERPDFVVFTGDQIESVEIQHTKEEVIQAMNAATKEVIERKIPWSMVFGNHDEGRTMSKSEMFDFLDELPYSYSKFGPREIGGVGNYQLHVEAPINGPWYTMKRRSTKPLLRFYFMDSHNGLFTPNQIEFATELSATTFHEHIPALMFFHNPIPEYKLYDQMPVPPDGRLPHGKRLEKVSHGDYNSGMFDAMKQMNDVKAAFVGHDHFNDYCFYLDPLHLCYGGGVGYGGAYGYQHTQRRARIIEWNWNRREEVIETWLHEDPNTEGIRTQKYEIYRETHEQYPAKKLRSIKHNKLH
;
A
#
# COMPACT_ATOMS: atom_id res chain seq x y z
N MET A 1 66.33 52.42 23.50
CA MET A 1 65.10 52.95 22.87
C MET A 1 65.46 53.59 21.53
N VAL A 2 65.18 52.94 20.40
CA VAL A 2 65.23 53.56 19.07
C VAL A 2 63.98 53.10 18.31
N LYS A 3 63.02 54.03 18.11
CA LYS A 3 61.79 53.79 17.34
C LYS A 3 62.10 53.86 15.84
N ARG A 4 61.96 52.75 15.11
CA ARG A 4 61.93 52.78 13.63
C ARG A 4 60.58 53.33 13.16
N LYS A 5 60.61 54.51 12.54
CA LYS A 5 59.49 55.09 11.79
C LYS A 5 59.28 54.28 10.51
N TRP A 6 58.11 53.67 10.36
CA TRP A 6 57.65 53.17 9.06
C TRP A 6 57.28 54.37 8.20
N SER A 7 57.98 54.59 7.08
CA SER A 7 57.64 55.67 6.17
C SER A 7 56.36 55.30 5.40
N ILE A 8 55.45 56.27 5.29
CA ILE A 8 54.20 56.17 4.50
C ILE A 8 54.48 55.79 3.03
N ALA A 9 55.72 56.01 2.55
CA ALA A 9 56.19 55.60 1.23
C ALA A 9 56.20 54.06 1.04
N LEU A 10 56.50 53.27 2.08
CA LEU A 10 56.54 51.80 1.97
C LEU A 10 55.13 51.19 1.86
N MET A 11 54.15 51.80 2.53
CA MET A 11 52.74 51.38 2.47
C MET A 11 52.10 51.74 1.12
N ARG A 12 52.40 52.93 0.57
CA ARG A 12 51.93 53.33 -0.77
C ARG A 12 52.51 52.45 -1.88
N HIS A 13 53.76 52.02 -1.78
CA HIS A 13 54.36 51.13 -2.78
C HIS A 13 53.76 49.71 -2.75
N ARG A 14 53.41 49.18 -1.57
CA ARG A 14 52.74 47.87 -1.46
C ARG A 14 51.29 47.90 -1.94
N LEU A 15 50.53 48.96 -1.67
CA LEU A 15 49.18 49.16 -2.21
C LEU A 15 49.18 49.37 -3.73
N PHE A 16 50.17 50.08 -4.27
CA PHE A 16 50.34 50.27 -5.72
C PHE A 16 50.67 48.97 -6.46
N LEU A 17 51.48 48.09 -5.86
CA LEU A 17 51.77 46.76 -6.41
C LEU A 17 50.59 45.79 -6.29
N TRP A 18 49.79 45.89 -5.22
CA TRP A 18 48.57 45.08 -5.08
C TRP A 18 47.53 45.44 -6.15
N HIS A 19 47.33 46.74 -6.41
CA HIS A 19 46.42 47.24 -7.44
C HIS A 19 46.85 46.91 -8.88
N ARG A 20 48.16 46.68 -9.14
CA ARG A 20 48.68 46.30 -10.47
C ARG A 20 48.74 44.79 -10.73
N SER A 21 48.45 43.94 -9.74
CA SER A 21 48.53 42.48 -9.88
C SER A 21 47.18 41.76 -10.04
N LEU A 22 46.08 42.51 -9.87
CA LEU A 22 44.73 42.07 -10.22
C LEU A 22 44.45 42.52 -11.65
N THR A 23 44.94 41.75 -12.62
CA THR A 23 44.43 41.86 -13.99
C THR A 23 42.94 41.52 -13.98
N CYS A 24 42.18 42.11 -14.91
CA CYS A 24 40.73 41.87 -15.02
C CYS A 24 40.42 40.36 -15.07
N GLU A 25 41.29 39.57 -15.69
CA GLU A 25 41.22 38.09 -15.71
C GLU A 25 41.31 37.45 -14.33
N ARG A 26 42.23 37.89 -13.44
CA ARG A 26 42.36 37.30 -12.10
C ARG A 26 41.20 37.67 -11.19
N ALA A 27 40.67 38.89 -11.33
CA ALA A 27 39.45 39.30 -10.63
C ALA A 27 38.23 38.51 -11.15
N PHE A 28 38.16 38.26 -12.47
CA PHE A 28 37.12 37.46 -13.09
C PHE A 28 37.19 35.98 -12.67
N VAL A 29 38.37 35.38 -12.61
CA VAL A 29 38.56 34.00 -12.14
C VAL A 29 38.18 33.85 -10.67
N LEU A 30 38.54 34.82 -9.81
CA LEU A 30 38.13 34.81 -8.40
C LEU A 30 36.61 35.01 -8.24
N LEU A 31 35.99 35.84 -9.08
CA LEU A 31 34.54 36.02 -9.11
C LEU A 31 33.82 34.75 -9.60
N CYS A 32 34.32 34.11 -10.66
CA CYS A 32 33.79 32.84 -11.16
C CYS A 32 33.98 31.71 -10.15
N ALA A 33 35.11 31.63 -9.46
CA ALA A 33 35.36 30.62 -8.42
C ALA A 33 34.46 30.83 -7.19
N SER A 34 34.20 32.08 -6.80
CA SER A 34 33.28 32.39 -5.69
C SER A 34 31.82 32.19 -6.07
N ILE A 35 31.42 32.47 -7.31
CA ILE A 35 30.09 32.12 -7.85
C ILE A 35 29.94 30.60 -7.95
N ALA A 36 30.95 29.86 -8.42
CA ALA A 36 30.94 28.41 -8.49
C ALA A 36 30.89 27.77 -7.08
N ALA A 37 31.60 28.33 -6.11
CA ALA A 37 31.53 27.90 -4.71
C ALA A 37 30.17 28.23 -4.09
N LEU A 38 29.57 29.40 -4.39
CA LEU A 38 28.21 29.72 -3.96
C LEU A 38 27.17 28.79 -4.61
N LEU A 39 27.32 28.47 -5.90
CA LEU A 39 26.45 27.54 -6.61
C LEU A 39 26.60 26.12 -6.04
N MET A 40 27.81 25.65 -5.73
CA MET A 40 28.01 24.38 -5.03
C MET A 40 27.41 24.39 -3.62
N LEU A 41 27.56 25.48 -2.86
CA LEU A 41 26.95 25.63 -1.53
C LEU A 41 25.42 25.70 -1.60
N MET A 42 24.84 26.29 -2.66
CA MET A 42 23.40 26.26 -2.91
C MET A 42 22.91 24.87 -3.33
N THR A 43 23.68 24.10 -4.11
CA THR A 43 23.32 22.71 -4.44
C THR A 43 23.43 21.76 -3.25
N VAL A 44 24.28 22.05 -2.26
CA VAL A 44 24.40 21.23 -1.04
C VAL A 44 23.35 21.60 0.01
N SER A 45 22.78 22.81 -0.06
CA SER A 45 21.85 23.31 0.96
C SER A 45 20.36 23.23 0.59
N THR A 46 19.97 22.96 -0.67
CA THR A 46 18.54 22.96 -1.08
C THR A 46 18.16 21.92 -2.14
N ALA A 47 18.85 20.76 -2.22
CA ALA A 47 18.68 19.93 -3.42
C ALA A 47 18.71 18.39 -3.29
N PRO A 48 18.08 17.77 -2.29
CA PRO A 48 17.42 16.47 -2.54
C PRO A 48 16.09 16.72 -3.25
N GLU A 49 15.18 17.47 -2.64
CA GLU A 49 13.79 17.65 -3.12
C GLU A 49 13.69 18.25 -4.52
N VAL A 50 14.46 19.30 -4.83
CA VAL A 50 14.38 20.00 -6.11
C VAL A 50 14.95 19.16 -7.26
N VAL A 51 16.02 18.40 -6.99
CA VAL A 51 16.65 17.50 -7.98
C VAL A 51 15.76 16.28 -8.22
N THR A 52 15.13 15.72 -7.19
CA THR A 52 14.13 14.65 -7.34
C THR A 52 12.93 15.12 -8.17
N LYS A 53 12.45 16.35 -7.92
CA LYS A 53 11.31 16.92 -8.64
C LYS A 53 11.60 17.21 -10.12
N LEU A 54 12.82 17.66 -10.44
CA LEU A 54 13.28 17.94 -11.80
C LEU A 54 13.68 16.68 -12.59
N LEU A 55 14.23 15.65 -11.93
CA LEU A 55 14.63 14.40 -12.59
C LEU A 55 13.48 13.40 -12.74
N PHE A 56 12.50 13.40 -11.82
CA PHE A 56 11.42 12.40 -11.80
C PHE A 56 10.01 12.96 -12.07
N GLY A 57 9.85 14.28 -12.26
CA GLY A 57 8.55 14.86 -12.62
C GLY A 57 7.44 14.55 -11.61
N TYR A 58 7.77 14.52 -10.32
CA TYR A 58 6.82 14.19 -9.25
C TYR A 58 5.86 15.36 -9.00
N ASP A 59 4.72 15.35 -9.70
CA ASP A 59 3.52 16.09 -9.34
C ASP A 59 2.93 15.43 -8.09
N GLN A 60 2.83 16.17 -6.98
CA GLN A 60 2.28 15.68 -5.72
C GLN A 60 0.76 15.39 -5.80
N SER A 61 0.08 15.75 -6.89
CA SER A 61 -1.28 15.26 -7.13
C SER A 61 -1.24 13.80 -7.60
N LYS A 62 -1.30 12.87 -6.64
CA LYS A 62 -1.42 11.42 -6.91
C LYS A 62 -2.61 11.22 -7.86
N SER A 63 -2.39 10.52 -8.98
CA SER A 63 -3.46 10.24 -9.95
C SER A 63 -4.60 9.48 -9.27
N PRO A 64 -5.85 9.59 -9.73
CA PRO A 64 -6.91 8.74 -9.19
C PRO A 64 -6.62 7.25 -9.43
N LEU A 65 -7.05 6.38 -8.51
CA LEU A 65 -7.07 4.94 -8.76
C LEU A 65 -8.20 4.66 -9.76
N LEU A 66 -7.88 4.15 -10.94
CA LEU A 66 -8.85 3.93 -12.00
C LEU A 66 -9.13 2.44 -12.18
N ALA A 67 -10.39 2.08 -12.39
CA ALA A 67 -10.75 0.74 -12.84
C ALA A 67 -10.17 0.47 -14.25
N SER A 68 -9.59 -0.71 -14.46
CA SER A 68 -9.13 -1.16 -15.76
C SER A 68 -10.31 -1.49 -16.68
N VAL A 69 -10.26 -1.01 -17.93
CA VAL A 69 -11.25 -1.35 -18.97
C VAL A 69 -10.85 -2.67 -19.62
N LEU A 70 -11.70 -3.69 -19.53
CA LEU A 70 -11.48 -4.98 -20.19
C LEU A 70 -12.07 -5.01 -21.61
N ASP A 71 -13.26 -4.44 -21.76
CA ASP A 71 -13.95 -4.22 -23.04
C ASP A 71 -14.96 -3.05 -22.88
N ASP A 72 -15.72 -2.72 -23.94
CA ASP A 72 -16.65 -1.58 -23.97
C ASP A 72 -17.70 -1.57 -22.85
N GLU A 73 -17.95 -2.71 -22.17
CA GLU A 73 -18.97 -2.84 -21.14
C GLU A 73 -18.47 -3.49 -19.84
N LYS A 74 -17.16 -3.72 -19.70
CA LYS A 74 -16.58 -4.40 -18.53
C LYS A 74 -15.42 -3.63 -17.91
N LEU A 75 -15.52 -3.47 -16.59
CA LEU A 75 -14.48 -2.91 -15.75
C LEU A 75 -13.93 -3.98 -14.80
N ARG A 76 -12.65 -3.84 -14.46
CA ARG A 76 -11.95 -4.70 -13.49
C ARG A 76 -11.04 -3.87 -12.60
N PHE A 77 -10.93 -4.25 -11.34
CA PHE A 77 -9.89 -3.75 -10.45
C PHE A 77 -9.35 -4.91 -9.61
N LYS A 78 -8.06 -5.22 -9.78
CA LYS A 78 -7.38 -6.32 -9.11
C LYS A 78 -6.43 -5.80 -8.04
N ILE A 79 -6.57 -6.35 -6.84
CA ILE A 79 -5.77 -6.02 -5.67
C ILE A 79 -4.95 -7.25 -5.29
N LEU A 80 -3.65 -7.07 -5.08
CA LEU A 80 -2.81 -8.07 -4.42
C LEU A 80 -2.63 -7.66 -2.95
N GLN A 81 -3.13 -8.49 -2.04
CA GLN A 81 -2.89 -8.35 -0.61
C GLN A 81 -1.58 -9.06 -0.26
N ILE A 82 -0.63 -8.32 0.30
CA ILE A 82 0.68 -8.81 0.74
C ILE A 82 0.78 -8.67 2.26
N PRO A 83 0.51 -9.75 3.03
CA PRO A 83 0.62 -9.75 4.48
C PRO A 83 2.01 -10.20 4.96
N ASP A 84 2.47 -9.68 6.10
CA ASP A 84 3.50 -10.32 6.94
C ASP A 84 4.80 -10.66 6.20
N MET A 85 5.46 -9.65 5.63
CA MET A 85 6.74 -9.81 4.94
C MET A 85 7.90 -9.96 5.92
N HIS A 86 7.91 -9.17 7.01
CA HIS A 86 9.00 -9.10 7.99
C HIS A 86 10.39 -8.89 7.32
N TYR A 87 10.49 -7.91 6.41
CA TYR A 87 11.78 -7.51 5.86
C TYR A 87 12.71 -7.04 6.97
N THR A 88 13.92 -7.57 6.94
CA THR A 88 15.07 -7.16 7.77
C THR A 88 15.95 -6.15 7.03
N GLY A 89 15.89 -6.15 5.69
CA GLY A 89 16.75 -5.36 4.83
C GLY A 89 18.07 -6.06 4.47
N ASP A 90 18.33 -7.25 5.01
CA ASP A 90 19.42 -8.13 4.58
C ASP A 90 18.89 -9.24 3.64
N PRO A 91 19.20 -9.20 2.33
CA PRO A 91 18.76 -10.21 1.38
C PRO A 91 19.25 -11.64 1.70
N ASN A 92 20.29 -11.77 2.54
CA ASN A 92 20.85 -13.05 2.98
C ASN A 92 20.31 -13.50 4.34
N TYR A 93 19.41 -12.75 4.97
CA TYR A 93 18.86 -13.11 6.27
C TYR A 93 18.19 -14.49 6.19
N PRO A 94 18.61 -15.47 7.00
CA PRO A 94 18.14 -16.84 6.87
C PRO A 94 16.68 -16.97 7.29
N CYS A 95 15.94 -17.85 6.61
CA CYS A 95 14.58 -18.19 7.03
C CYS A 95 14.59 -18.84 8.42
N ARG A 96 13.74 -18.34 9.33
CA ARG A 96 13.44 -19.00 10.60
C ARG A 96 12.89 -20.41 10.38
N ASP A 97 11.91 -20.53 9.48
CA ASP A 97 11.19 -21.77 9.18
C ASP A 97 11.18 -22.06 7.67
N PRO A 98 12.29 -22.62 7.12
CA PRO A 98 12.39 -22.88 5.68
C PRO A 98 11.38 -23.94 5.22
N PRO A 99 10.69 -23.75 4.08
CA PRO A 99 9.80 -24.77 3.53
C PRO A 99 10.52 -26.11 3.29
N TYR A 100 9.81 -27.20 3.52
CA TYR A 100 10.34 -28.57 3.39
C TYR A 100 10.97 -28.83 2.01
N LYS A 101 10.44 -28.21 0.95
CA LYS A 101 10.97 -28.33 -0.41
C LYS A 101 12.38 -27.76 -0.56
N TYR A 102 12.68 -26.63 0.09
CA TYR A 102 14.02 -26.05 0.08
C TYR A 102 14.99 -26.91 0.88
N LEU A 103 14.57 -27.41 2.05
CA LEU A 103 15.35 -28.38 2.82
C LEU A 103 15.68 -29.63 2.02
N LYS A 104 14.67 -30.24 1.38
CA LYS A 104 14.84 -31.47 0.58
C LYS A 104 15.75 -31.27 -0.64
N LYS A 105 15.73 -30.09 -1.25
CA LYS A 105 16.54 -29.75 -2.45
C LYS A 105 17.88 -29.11 -2.09
N ASN A 106 18.20 -28.95 -0.80
CA ASN A 106 19.37 -28.23 -0.31
C ASN A 106 19.50 -26.80 -0.90
N ILE A 107 18.37 -26.10 -1.00
CA ILE A 107 18.29 -24.71 -1.45
C ILE A 107 18.36 -23.82 -0.20
N ALA A 108 19.27 -22.84 -0.21
CA ALA A 108 19.33 -21.84 0.85
C ALA A 108 18.03 -21.01 0.85
N CYS A 109 17.41 -20.91 2.03
CA CYS A 109 16.23 -20.10 2.25
C CYS A 109 16.65 -18.80 2.94
N THR A 110 16.45 -17.68 2.26
CA THR A 110 16.75 -16.34 2.77
C THR A 110 15.63 -15.36 2.43
N GLU A 111 15.72 -14.14 2.95
CA GLU A 111 14.86 -12.99 2.59
C GLU A 111 14.76 -12.79 1.06
N SER A 112 15.83 -13.02 0.30
CA SER A 112 15.79 -12.96 -1.18
C SER A 112 14.70 -13.85 -1.80
N LYS A 113 14.36 -14.98 -1.17
CA LYS A 113 13.27 -15.85 -1.65
C LYS A 113 11.89 -15.21 -1.51
N MET A 114 11.70 -14.36 -0.51
CA MET A 114 10.51 -13.52 -0.43
C MET A 114 10.49 -12.49 -1.56
N THR A 115 11.59 -11.79 -1.81
CA THR A 115 11.64 -10.80 -2.91
C THR A 115 11.37 -11.46 -4.26
N GLU A 116 11.97 -12.62 -4.53
CA GLU A 116 11.70 -13.42 -5.75
C GLU A 116 10.21 -13.81 -5.86
N PHE A 117 9.58 -14.23 -4.75
CA PHE A 117 8.18 -14.60 -4.76
C PHE A 117 7.25 -13.40 -4.96
N ILE A 118 7.51 -12.27 -4.31
CA ILE A 118 6.73 -11.04 -4.49
C ILE A 118 6.85 -10.55 -5.95
N ALA A 119 8.06 -10.55 -6.52
CA ALA A 119 8.27 -10.23 -7.93
C ALA A 119 7.41 -11.14 -8.83
N HIS A 120 7.39 -12.45 -8.56
CA HIS A 120 6.54 -13.40 -9.28
C HIS A 120 5.05 -13.08 -9.17
N LEU A 121 4.56 -12.77 -7.96
CA LEU A 121 3.15 -12.41 -7.75
C LEU A 121 2.77 -11.17 -8.57
N LEU A 122 3.60 -10.13 -8.53
CA LEU A 122 3.35 -8.88 -9.27
C LEU A 122 3.36 -9.11 -10.79
N ASP A 123 4.31 -9.88 -11.30
CA ASP A 123 4.45 -10.14 -12.74
C ASP A 123 3.36 -11.05 -13.30
N SER A 124 2.94 -12.04 -12.51
CA SER A 124 2.00 -13.07 -12.93
C SER A 124 0.53 -12.67 -12.71
N GLU A 125 0.22 -11.97 -11.61
CA GLU A 125 -1.14 -11.52 -11.32
C GLU A 125 -1.46 -10.17 -11.98
N ARG A 126 -0.43 -9.32 -12.18
CA ARG A 126 -0.57 -7.96 -12.72
C ARG A 126 -1.66 -7.15 -12.00
N PRO A 127 -1.53 -6.94 -10.68
CA PRO A 127 -2.52 -6.20 -9.92
C PRO A 127 -2.56 -4.73 -10.36
N ASP A 128 -3.75 -4.12 -10.26
CA ASP A 128 -3.94 -2.68 -10.41
C ASP A 128 -3.54 -1.93 -9.13
N PHE A 129 -3.55 -2.62 -7.99
CA PHE A 129 -3.22 -2.06 -6.66
C PHE A 129 -2.60 -3.11 -5.74
N VAL A 130 -1.70 -2.70 -4.85
CA VAL A 130 -1.16 -3.56 -3.78
C VAL A 130 -1.58 -3.02 -2.42
N VAL A 131 -2.04 -3.91 -1.54
CA VAL A 131 -2.27 -3.59 -0.13
C VAL A 131 -1.32 -4.40 0.73
N PHE A 132 -0.43 -3.70 1.43
CA PHE A 132 0.40 -4.26 2.49
C PHE A 132 -0.38 -4.28 3.80
N THR A 133 -0.71 -5.48 4.32
CA THR A 133 -1.60 -5.63 5.49
C THR A 133 -0.86 -5.79 6.82
N GLY A 134 0.17 -4.97 7.05
CA GLY A 134 0.95 -4.93 8.29
C GLY A 134 2.08 -5.95 8.36
N ASP A 135 3.00 -5.72 9.29
CA ASP A 135 4.22 -6.50 9.52
C ASP A 135 5.07 -6.65 8.26
N GLN A 136 5.27 -5.52 7.59
CA GLN A 136 6.12 -5.44 6.42
C GLN A 136 7.59 -5.41 6.83
N ILE A 137 7.89 -4.78 7.97
CA ILE A 137 9.23 -4.65 8.55
C ILE A 137 9.33 -5.46 9.84
N GLU A 138 10.45 -6.16 10.04
CA GLU A 138 10.76 -6.79 11.32
C GLU A 138 11.54 -5.84 12.22
N SER A 139 10.86 -5.17 13.17
CA SER A 139 11.50 -4.23 14.10
C SER A 139 11.40 -4.65 15.57
N VAL A 140 10.88 -5.85 15.85
CA VAL A 140 10.58 -6.32 17.22
C VAL A 140 11.54 -7.43 17.65
N GLU A 141 11.62 -8.51 16.87
CA GLU A 141 12.55 -9.62 17.11
C GLU A 141 13.99 -9.25 16.75
N ILE A 142 14.16 -8.29 15.82
CA ILE A 142 15.45 -7.76 15.38
C ILE A 142 15.53 -6.28 15.73
N GLN A 143 16.59 -5.89 16.44
CA GLN A 143 16.83 -4.48 16.75
C GLN A 143 17.55 -3.81 15.59
N HIS A 144 16.82 -2.95 14.89
CA HIS A 144 17.36 -2.08 13.83
C HIS A 144 17.64 -0.68 14.36
N THR A 145 18.69 -0.06 13.85
CA THR A 145 18.85 1.41 13.85
C THR A 145 17.79 2.06 12.95
N LYS A 146 17.60 3.38 13.04
CA LYS A 146 16.63 4.08 12.17
C LYS A 146 16.98 3.91 10.69
N GLU A 147 18.27 3.91 10.38
CA GLU A 147 18.80 3.73 9.03
C GLU A 147 18.48 2.33 8.49
N GLU A 148 18.60 1.29 9.33
CA GLU A 148 18.25 -0.09 8.97
C GLU A 148 16.73 -0.26 8.79
N VAL A 149 15.89 0.40 9.60
CA VAL A 149 14.43 0.41 9.36
C VAL A 149 14.13 1.02 7.99
N ILE A 150 14.74 2.16 7.64
CA ILE A 150 14.57 2.77 6.31
C ILE A 150 15.09 1.85 5.20
N GLN A 151 16.19 1.13 5.40
CA GLN A 151 16.68 0.13 4.45
C GLN A 151 15.66 -0.99 4.23
N ALA A 152 15.08 -1.53 5.30
CA ALA A 152 14.05 -2.55 5.23
C ALA A 152 12.79 -2.03 4.52
N MET A 153 12.36 -0.79 4.79
CA MET A 153 11.24 -0.13 4.09
C MET A 153 11.48 0.05 2.60
N ASN A 154 12.71 0.42 2.21
CA ASN A 154 13.10 0.47 0.81
C ASN A 154 13.03 -0.92 0.16
N ALA A 155 13.55 -1.96 0.83
CA ALA A 155 13.50 -3.33 0.33
C ALA A 155 12.05 -3.83 0.16
N ALA A 156 11.21 -3.59 1.16
CA ALA A 156 9.80 -3.98 1.19
C ALA A 156 8.97 -3.38 0.03
N THR A 157 9.24 -2.13 -0.33
CA THR A 157 8.46 -1.38 -1.33
C THR A 157 9.08 -1.38 -2.73
N LYS A 158 10.33 -1.86 -2.86
CA LYS A 158 11.10 -1.81 -4.11
C LYS A 158 10.34 -2.42 -5.29
N GLU A 159 9.81 -3.63 -5.13
CA GLU A 159 9.23 -4.39 -6.25
C GLU A 159 7.97 -3.72 -6.83
N VAL A 160 7.18 -3.04 -5.99
CA VAL A 160 5.99 -2.28 -6.44
C VAL A 160 6.37 -0.93 -7.04
N ILE A 161 7.39 -0.27 -6.50
CA ILE A 161 7.90 1.00 -7.02
C ILE A 161 8.52 0.83 -8.42
N GLU A 162 9.36 -0.19 -8.61
CA GLU A 162 10.02 -0.45 -9.91
C GLU A 162 9.00 -0.78 -11.00
N ARG A 163 7.89 -1.45 -10.63
CA ARG A 163 6.77 -1.77 -11.52
C ARG A 163 5.75 -0.65 -11.66
N LYS A 164 5.91 0.45 -10.92
CA LYS A 164 5.00 1.60 -10.91
C LYS A 164 3.57 1.21 -10.52
N ILE A 165 3.43 0.23 -9.63
CA ILE A 165 2.14 -0.25 -9.16
C ILE A 165 1.73 0.61 -7.95
N PRO A 166 0.57 1.29 -7.99
CA PRO A 166 0.02 1.97 -6.83
C PRO A 166 -0.16 1.03 -5.63
N TRP A 167 0.19 1.50 -4.43
CA TRP A 167 0.15 0.68 -3.23
C TRP A 167 -0.27 1.46 -1.99
N SER A 168 -0.74 0.75 -0.97
CA SER A 168 -1.09 1.29 0.34
C SER A 168 -0.67 0.32 1.44
N MET A 169 -0.52 0.83 2.66
CA MET A 169 -0.13 0.06 3.83
C MET A 169 -1.02 0.38 5.03
N VAL A 170 -1.33 -0.68 5.79
CA VAL A 170 -1.66 -0.57 7.23
C VAL A 170 -0.47 -1.09 8.03
N PHE A 171 -0.25 -0.53 9.21
CA PHE A 171 0.80 -1.00 10.10
C PHE A 171 0.36 -2.20 10.92
N GLY A 172 1.29 -3.13 11.13
CA GLY A 172 1.17 -4.19 12.10
C GLY A 172 1.93 -3.92 13.40
N ASN A 173 2.08 -4.96 14.21
CA ASN A 173 2.75 -4.88 15.51
C ASN A 173 4.28 -5.10 15.45
N HIS A 174 4.81 -5.67 14.37
CA HIS A 174 6.26 -5.80 14.13
C HIS A 174 6.87 -4.60 13.41
N ASP A 175 6.06 -3.81 12.70
CA ASP A 175 6.57 -2.65 11.95
C ASP A 175 7.24 -1.62 12.88
N GLU A 176 6.62 -1.33 14.03
CA GLU A 176 7.12 -0.37 15.02
C GLU A 176 8.03 -1.04 16.05
N GLY A 177 9.31 -0.71 15.98
CA GLY A 177 10.32 -1.15 16.95
C GLY A 177 10.66 -0.09 17.99
N ARG A 178 11.80 -0.28 18.64
CA ARG A 178 12.32 0.66 19.66
C ARG A 178 12.89 1.95 19.08
N THR A 179 13.21 1.97 17.80
CA THR A 179 14.04 3.01 17.18
C THR A 179 13.28 3.94 16.26
N MET A 180 12.15 3.52 15.68
CA MET A 180 11.33 4.34 14.79
C MET A 180 9.85 4.03 15.02
N SER A 181 9.07 5.08 15.29
CA SER A 181 7.62 4.96 15.51
C SER A 181 6.85 4.82 14.20
N LYS A 182 5.62 4.30 14.23
CA LYS A 182 4.70 4.27 13.06
C LYS A 182 4.54 5.66 12.44
N SER A 183 4.51 6.69 13.29
CA SER A 183 4.40 8.09 12.83
C SER A 183 5.63 8.54 12.05
N GLU A 184 6.83 8.27 12.57
CA GLU A 184 8.08 8.57 11.86
C GLU A 184 8.22 7.74 10.57
N MET A 185 7.84 6.46 10.61
CA MET A 185 7.80 5.61 9.40
C MET A 185 6.85 6.18 8.36
N PHE A 186 5.70 6.72 8.78
CA PHE A 186 4.73 7.29 7.85
C PHE A 186 5.28 8.51 7.10
N ASP A 187 6.07 9.37 7.76
CA ASP A 187 6.72 10.51 7.10
C ASP A 187 7.60 10.05 5.92
N PHE A 188 8.23 8.87 6.02
CA PHE A 188 8.96 8.25 4.92
C PHE A 188 8.01 7.60 3.87
N LEU A 189 6.99 6.86 4.31
CA LEU A 189 6.06 6.16 3.40
C LEU A 189 5.28 7.11 2.48
N ASP A 190 4.94 8.33 2.92
CA ASP A 190 4.19 9.29 2.11
C ASP A 190 5.04 9.91 0.98
N GLU A 191 6.36 9.93 1.17
CA GLU A 191 7.32 10.42 0.16
C GLU A 191 7.64 9.38 -0.92
N LEU A 192 7.37 8.09 -0.65
CA LEU A 192 7.69 7.02 -1.58
C LEU A 192 6.79 7.07 -2.85
N PRO A 193 7.37 6.84 -4.04
CA PRO A 193 6.61 6.80 -5.29
C PRO A 193 5.46 5.79 -5.23
N TYR A 194 4.32 6.19 -5.80
CA TYR A 194 3.12 5.35 -5.93
C TYR A 194 2.48 4.91 -4.60
N SER A 195 2.91 5.44 -3.46
CA SER A 195 2.25 5.27 -2.16
C SER A 195 0.93 6.04 -2.14
N TYR A 196 -0.17 5.40 -1.75
CA TYR A 196 -1.49 6.00 -1.51
C TYR A 196 -1.87 5.96 -0.02
N SER A 197 -0.95 5.51 0.83
CA SER A 197 -1.12 5.52 2.27
C SER A 197 -1.37 6.96 2.75
N LYS A 198 -2.21 7.12 3.78
CA LYS A 198 -2.48 8.43 4.42
C LYS A 198 -2.37 8.28 5.92
N PHE A 199 -1.87 9.30 6.61
CA PHE A 199 -1.75 9.26 8.07
C PHE A 199 -3.13 9.10 8.73
N GLY A 200 -4.12 9.84 8.22
CA GLY A 200 -5.45 9.93 8.81
C GLY A 200 -5.55 11.00 9.91
N PRO A 201 -6.69 11.07 10.62
CA PRO A 201 -6.84 11.94 11.77
C PRO A 201 -5.90 11.52 12.91
N ARG A 202 -5.22 12.47 13.55
CA ARG A 202 -4.26 12.20 14.64
C ARG A 202 -4.92 11.91 15.99
N GLU A 203 -6.14 12.40 16.21
CA GLU A 203 -6.81 12.41 17.52
C GLU A 203 -7.75 11.21 17.74
N ILE A 204 -7.78 10.25 16.80
CA ILE A 204 -8.67 9.08 16.90
C ILE A 204 -7.97 7.84 17.45
N GLY A 205 -6.64 7.86 17.59
CA GLY A 205 -5.84 6.70 17.95
C GLY A 205 -5.34 5.93 16.73
N GLY A 206 -4.10 5.46 16.81
CA GLY A 206 -3.42 4.77 15.71
C GLY A 206 -2.85 5.66 14.62
N VAL A 207 -2.16 5.03 13.68
CA VAL A 207 -1.56 5.66 12.49
C VAL A 207 -2.02 4.88 11.26
N GLY A 208 -2.51 5.59 10.24
CA GLY A 208 -2.97 4.95 9.01
C GLY A 208 -4.45 4.61 9.01
N ASN A 209 -5.29 5.49 9.56
CA ASN A 209 -6.75 5.38 9.47
C ASN A 209 -7.29 6.26 8.34
N TYR A 210 -7.69 5.68 7.21
CA TYR A 210 -8.08 6.46 6.03
C TYR A 210 -8.98 5.68 5.07
N GLN A 211 -9.56 6.42 4.11
CA GLN A 211 -10.24 5.83 2.97
C GLN A 211 -9.57 6.19 1.64
N LEU A 212 -9.69 5.26 0.70
CA LEU A 212 -9.42 5.45 -0.73
C LEU A 212 -10.63 4.95 -1.52
N HIS A 213 -10.72 5.33 -2.79
CA HIS A 213 -11.72 4.80 -3.70
C HIS A 213 -11.15 4.63 -5.10
N VAL A 214 -11.74 3.69 -5.83
CA VAL A 214 -11.51 3.47 -7.26
C VAL A 214 -12.55 4.27 -8.03
N GLU A 215 -12.10 4.93 -9.08
CA GLU A 215 -12.93 5.75 -9.95
C GLU A 215 -13.12 5.09 -11.32
N ALA A 216 -14.27 5.41 -11.93
CA ALA A 216 -14.54 5.04 -13.30
C ALA A 216 -13.61 5.81 -14.27
N PRO A 217 -13.06 5.15 -15.31
CA PRO A 217 -12.28 5.83 -16.34
C PRO A 217 -13.05 6.98 -17.00
N ILE A 218 -12.34 8.04 -17.41
CA ILE A 218 -12.97 9.23 -18.01
C ILE A 218 -13.71 8.92 -19.31
N ASN A 219 -13.20 7.96 -20.10
CA ASN A 219 -13.74 7.60 -21.40
C ASN A 219 -14.49 6.27 -21.32
N GLY A 220 -15.83 6.30 -21.37
CA GLY A 220 -16.68 5.10 -21.52
C GLY A 220 -18.12 5.30 -21.04
N PRO A 221 -19.00 4.28 -21.21
CA PRO A 221 -20.42 4.37 -20.87
C PRO A 221 -20.71 4.51 -19.36
N TRP A 222 -19.70 4.32 -18.52
CA TRP A 222 -19.73 4.54 -17.07
C TRP A 222 -19.57 6.02 -16.68
N TYR A 223 -19.13 6.88 -17.59
CA TYR A 223 -19.03 8.31 -17.37
C TYR A 223 -20.40 8.98 -17.55
N THR A 224 -21.01 9.44 -16.45
CA THR A 224 -22.23 10.24 -16.56
C THR A 224 -21.88 11.69 -16.91
N MET A 225 -22.31 12.18 -18.08
CA MET A 225 -22.07 13.55 -18.57
C MET A 225 -22.67 14.68 -17.68
N LYS A 226 -23.24 14.36 -16.51
CA LYS A 226 -23.94 15.34 -15.64
C LYS A 226 -23.07 15.93 -14.54
N ARG A 227 -21.89 15.38 -14.24
CA ARG A 227 -20.94 15.94 -13.27
C ARG A 227 -19.52 15.83 -13.83
N ARG A 228 -18.73 16.91 -13.74
CA ARG A 228 -17.31 16.95 -14.15
C ARG A 228 -16.41 16.21 -13.14
N SER A 229 -16.91 15.12 -12.57
CA SER A 229 -16.22 14.25 -11.61
C SER A 229 -16.48 12.81 -12.02
N THR A 230 -15.43 12.01 -12.06
CA THR A 230 -15.48 10.55 -12.22
C THR A 230 -16.33 9.92 -11.10
N LYS A 231 -17.02 8.81 -11.40
CA LYS A 231 -17.90 8.11 -10.45
C LYS A 231 -17.04 7.17 -9.58
N PRO A 232 -17.10 7.24 -8.25
CA PRO A 232 -16.56 6.19 -7.37
C PRO A 232 -17.23 4.84 -7.68
N LEU A 233 -16.46 3.75 -7.64
CA LEU A 233 -16.90 2.40 -8.01
C LEU A 233 -16.66 1.36 -6.92
N LEU A 234 -15.59 1.50 -6.16
CA LEU A 234 -15.19 0.59 -5.09
C LEU A 234 -14.46 1.40 -4.02
N ARG A 235 -14.74 1.16 -2.75
CA ARG A 235 -14.10 1.87 -1.64
C ARG A 235 -13.20 0.96 -0.83
N PHE A 236 -12.15 1.54 -0.26
CA PHE A 236 -11.24 0.87 0.67
C PHE A 236 -11.17 1.65 1.97
N TYR A 237 -11.34 0.96 3.09
CA TYR A 237 -11.09 1.46 4.43
C TYR A 237 -9.80 0.82 4.95
N PHE A 238 -8.89 1.63 5.46
CA PHE A 238 -7.64 1.20 6.08
C PHE A 238 -7.66 1.65 7.53
N MET A 239 -7.44 0.73 8.46
CA MET A 239 -7.56 1.01 9.89
C MET A 239 -6.37 0.41 10.66
N ASP A 240 -5.84 1.16 11.62
CA ASP A 240 -4.85 0.65 12.58
C ASP A 240 -5.57 -0.20 13.64
N SER A 241 -5.38 -1.51 13.58
CA SER A 241 -6.03 -2.46 14.50
C SER A 241 -5.39 -2.57 15.87
N HIS A 242 -4.25 -1.91 16.12
CA HIS A 242 -3.45 -2.09 17.35
C HIS A 242 -3.17 -3.58 17.60
N ASN A 243 -3.78 -4.20 18.61
CA ASN A 243 -3.71 -5.63 18.89
C ASN A 243 -5.10 -6.29 18.68
N GLY A 244 -5.76 -5.96 17.56
CA GLY A 244 -7.13 -6.40 17.25
C GLY A 244 -8.22 -5.59 17.98
N LEU A 245 -7.89 -4.37 18.42
CA LEU A 245 -8.75 -3.48 19.19
C LEU A 245 -8.79 -2.10 18.54
N PHE A 246 -9.99 -1.55 18.42
CA PHE A 246 -10.22 -0.21 17.88
C PHE A 246 -10.74 0.71 18.96
N THR A 247 -10.27 1.96 18.96
CA THR A 247 -10.82 2.99 19.85
C THR A 247 -12.25 3.35 19.42
N PRO A 248 -13.06 3.92 20.32
CA PRO A 248 -14.36 4.47 19.95
C PRO A 248 -14.27 5.51 18.83
N ASN A 249 -13.25 6.37 18.85
CA ASN A 249 -13.05 7.40 17.84
C ASN A 249 -12.67 6.82 16.46
N GLN A 250 -11.95 5.71 16.40
CA GLN A 250 -11.69 5.01 15.12
C GLN A 250 -12.98 4.42 14.53
N ILE A 251 -13.83 3.85 15.38
CA ILE A 251 -15.13 3.29 14.97
C ILE A 251 -16.06 4.43 14.49
N GLU A 252 -16.14 5.52 15.23
CA GLU A 252 -16.90 6.72 14.84
C GLU A 252 -16.39 7.26 13.50
N PHE A 253 -15.08 7.45 13.36
CA PHE A 253 -14.48 7.90 12.10
C PHE A 253 -14.85 7.01 10.91
N ALA A 254 -14.74 5.69 11.03
CA ALA A 254 -15.08 4.76 9.95
C ALA A 254 -16.57 4.83 9.57
N THR A 255 -17.45 4.87 10.58
CA THR A 255 -18.90 4.94 10.36
C THR A 255 -19.33 6.29 9.78
N GLU A 256 -18.70 7.40 10.18
CA GLU A 256 -18.92 8.73 9.59
C GLU A 256 -18.48 8.80 8.12
N LEU A 257 -17.32 8.23 7.78
CA LEU A 257 -16.86 8.16 6.39
C LEU A 257 -17.84 7.37 5.51
N SER A 258 -18.37 6.25 6.01
CA SER A 258 -19.40 5.49 5.30
C SER A 258 -20.71 6.28 5.19
N ALA A 259 -21.17 6.93 6.26
CA ALA A 259 -22.40 7.74 6.26
C ALA A 259 -22.34 8.91 5.26
N THR A 260 -21.21 9.62 5.18
CA THR A 260 -21.03 10.75 4.25
C THR A 260 -21.06 10.33 2.78
N THR A 261 -20.69 9.08 2.50
CA THR A 261 -20.61 8.52 1.15
C THR A 261 -21.71 7.50 0.84
N PHE A 262 -22.67 7.31 1.75
CA PHE A 262 -23.76 6.34 1.64
C PHE A 262 -24.57 6.48 0.35
N HIS A 263 -24.78 7.73 -0.11
CA HIS A 263 -25.52 8.07 -1.33
C HIS A 263 -24.86 7.55 -2.63
N GLU A 264 -23.60 7.11 -2.57
CA GLU A 264 -22.88 6.57 -3.73
C GLU A 264 -23.28 5.12 -4.05
N HIS A 265 -23.80 4.38 -3.05
CA HIS A 265 -24.20 2.97 -3.17
C HIS A 265 -23.12 2.11 -3.85
N ILE A 266 -21.91 2.13 -3.31
CA ILE A 266 -20.78 1.31 -3.81
C ILE A 266 -20.31 0.33 -2.75
N PRO A 267 -19.83 -0.87 -3.14
CA PRO A 267 -19.23 -1.81 -2.20
C PRO A 267 -17.91 -1.28 -1.65
N ALA A 268 -17.57 -1.71 -0.45
CA ALA A 268 -16.32 -1.38 0.22
C ALA A 268 -15.61 -2.64 0.75
N LEU A 269 -14.28 -2.56 0.84
CA LEU A 269 -13.42 -3.54 1.51
C LEU A 269 -12.68 -2.84 2.65
N MET A 270 -12.49 -3.54 3.76
CA MET A 270 -11.73 -3.03 4.90
C MET A 270 -10.43 -3.83 5.07
N PHE A 271 -9.32 -3.14 5.35
CA PHE A 271 -8.01 -3.72 5.58
C PHE A 271 -7.48 -3.25 6.93
N PHE A 272 -7.00 -4.20 7.73
CA PHE A 272 -6.31 -3.95 9.00
C PHE A 272 -5.42 -5.15 9.33
N HIS A 273 -4.49 -5.04 10.27
CA HIS A 273 -3.48 -6.08 10.46
C HIS A 273 -3.95 -7.23 11.38
N ASN A 274 -4.23 -6.93 12.65
CA ASN A 274 -4.59 -7.93 13.65
C ASN A 274 -6.08 -8.26 13.60
N PRO A 275 -6.45 -9.54 13.69
CA PRO A 275 -7.85 -9.97 13.60
C PRO A 275 -8.69 -9.45 14.77
N ILE A 276 -9.96 -9.18 14.50
CA ILE A 276 -11.00 -8.97 15.53
C ILE A 276 -11.52 -10.32 16.05
N PRO A 277 -12.18 -10.37 17.23
CA PRO A 277 -12.62 -11.62 17.85
C PRO A 277 -13.47 -12.54 16.96
N GLU A 278 -14.22 -11.99 16.01
CA GLU A 278 -15.08 -12.71 15.07
C GLU A 278 -14.31 -13.66 14.14
N TYR A 279 -13.03 -13.40 13.86
CA TYR A 279 -12.23 -14.29 13.01
C TYR A 279 -12.12 -15.71 13.56
N LYS A 280 -12.21 -15.89 14.89
CA LYS A 280 -12.16 -17.22 15.53
C LYS A 280 -13.41 -18.08 15.28
N LEU A 281 -14.48 -17.47 14.76
CA LEU A 281 -15.76 -18.15 14.55
C LEU A 281 -15.77 -19.03 13.29
N TYR A 282 -14.70 -19.03 12.50
CA TYR A 282 -14.52 -19.85 11.31
C TYR A 282 -15.03 -21.30 11.46
N ASP A 283 -14.59 -22.02 12.50
CA ASP A 283 -14.95 -23.43 12.72
C ASP A 283 -16.37 -23.62 13.27
N GLN A 284 -17.05 -22.53 13.65
CA GLN A 284 -18.37 -22.56 14.28
C GLN A 284 -19.49 -22.25 13.30
N MET A 285 -19.16 -21.83 12.07
CA MET A 285 -20.16 -21.41 11.11
C MET A 285 -20.79 -22.62 10.42
N PRO A 286 -22.13 -22.75 10.44
CA PRO A 286 -22.80 -23.72 9.60
C PRO A 286 -22.54 -23.38 8.13
N VAL A 287 -22.44 -24.41 7.28
CA VAL A 287 -22.43 -24.21 5.83
C VAL A 287 -23.68 -23.38 5.47
N PRO A 288 -23.54 -22.21 4.79
CA PRO A 288 -24.69 -21.40 4.48
C PRO A 288 -25.65 -22.16 3.55
N PRO A 289 -26.94 -21.78 3.49
CA PRO A 289 -27.94 -22.48 2.67
C PRO A 289 -27.60 -22.59 1.17
N ASP A 290 -26.75 -21.69 0.67
CA ASP A 290 -26.23 -21.71 -0.70
C ASP A 290 -25.10 -22.75 -0.92
N GLY A 291 -24.71 -23.47 0.13
CA GLY A 291 -23.68 -24.52 0.09
C GLY A 291 -22.24 -23.98 0.06
N ARG A 292 -22.04 -22.66 0.22
CA ARG A 292 -20.71 -22.05 0.11
C ARG A 292 -19.78 -22.51 1.22
N LEU A 293 -18.78 -23.31 0.87
CA LEU A 293 -17.74 -23.72 1.82
C LEU A 293 -16.73 -22.59 2.02
N PRO A 294 -16.17 -22.44 3.24
CA PRO A 294 -15.08 -21.51 3.46
C PRO A 294 -13.88 -21.82 2.54
N HIS A 295 -13.19 -20.76 2.12
CA HIS A 295 -12.04 -20.88 1.23
C HIS A 295 -10.74 -20.72 2.01
N GLY A 296 -9.86 -21.71 1.93
CA GLY A 296 -8.60 -21.74 2.68
C GLY A 296 -8.68 -22.62 3.93
N LYS A 297 -7.78 -22.39 4.88
CA LYS A 297 -7.51 -23.23 6.04
C LYS A 297 -7.14 -22.35 7.24
N ARG A 298 -7.68 -22.73 8.39
CA ARG A 298 -7.19 -22.30 9.69
C ARG A 298 -6.12 -23.28 10.14
N LEU A 299 -4.88 -22.82 10.24
CA LEU A 299 -3.73 -23.65 10.60
C LEU A 299 -3.08 -23.24 11.93
N GLU A 300 -3.56 -22.15 12.53
CA GLU A 300 -3.18 -21.75 13.88
C GLU A 300 -4.33 -21.11 14.68
N LYS A 301 -4.05 -20.80 15.94
CA LYS A 301 -4.99 -20.10 16.79
C LYS A 301 -5.04 -18.64 16.36
N VAL A 302 -6.25 -18.10 16.21
CA VAL A 302 -6.48 -16.68 15.91
C VAL A 302 -5.97 -15.81 17.05
N SER A 303 -5.03 -14.90 16.76
CA SER A 303 -4.47 -13.93 17.71
C SER A 303 -5.29 -12.64 17.69
N HIS A 304 -6.57 -12.75 18.08
CA HIS A 304 -7.51 -11.62 18.08
C HIS A 304 -7.42 -10.76 19.33
N GLY A 305 -8.00 -9.56 19.28
CA GLY A 305 -8.09 -8.67 20.43
C GLY A 305 -8.76 -9.30 21.66
N ASP A 306 -8.30 -8.91 22.86
CA ASP A 306 -8.69 -9.51 24.13
C ASP A 306 -10.20 -9.38 24.44
N TYR A 307 -10.84 -8.38 23.86
CA TYR A 307 -12.28 -8.15 23.93
C TYR A 307 -12.81 -7.65 22.60
N ASN A 308 -14.14 -7.68 22.43
CA ASN A 308 -14.77 -7.12 21.24
C ASN A 308 -14.92 -5.60 21.40
N SER A 309 -14.20 -4.83 20.58
CA SER A 309 -14.31 -3.37 20.59
C SER A 309 -15.55 -2.84 19.84
N GLY A 310 -16.29 -3.70 19.14
CA GLY A 310 -17.49 -3.34 18.37
C GLY A 310 -17.23 -3.06 16.89
N MET A 311 -16.02 -3.30 16.38
CA MET A 311 -15.69 -3.02 14.97
C MET A 311 -16.50 -3.88 13.99
N PHE A 312 -16.78 -5.14 14.31
CA PHE A 312 -17.63 -5.97 13.46
C PHE A 312 -19.04 -5.40 13.34
N ASP A 313 -19.66 -5.03 14.46
CA ASP A 313 -20.99 -4.41 14.48
C ASP A 313 -21.00 -3.06 13.74
N ALA A 314 -19.90 -2.29 13.83
CA ALA A 314 -19.74 -1.06 13.06
C ALA A 314 -19.71 -1.34 11.55
N MET A 315 -18.94 -2.33 11.09
CA MET A 315 -18.94 -2.74 9.67
C MET A 315 -20.33 -3.20 9.20
N LYS A 316 -21.09 -3.91 10.05
CA LYS A 316 -22.48 -4.25 9.76
C LYS A 316 -23.37 -3.01 9.57
N GLN A 317 -23.21 -2.00 10.44
CA GLN A 317 -23.97 -0.76 10.36
C GLN A 317 -23.60 0.09 9.14
N MET A 318 -22.32 0.10 8.76
CA MET A 318 -21.84 0.78 7.55
C MET A 318 -22.51 0.23 6.28
N ASN A 319 -22.81 -1.08 6.25
CA ASN A 319 -23.53 -1.79 5.18
C ASN A 319 -22.86 -1.78 3.79
N ASP A 320 -21.92 -0.88 3.51
CA ASP A 320 -21.10 -0.88 2.30
C ASP A 320 -19.93 -1.86 2.38
N VAL A 321 -19.37 -2.12 3.58
CA VAL A 321 -18.29 -3.10 3.79
C VAL A 321 -18.77 -4.52 3.51
N LYS A 322 -18.24 -5.15 2.46
CA LYS A 322 -18.59 -6.52 2.04
C LYS A 322 -17.59 -7.56 2.51
N ALA A 323 -16.35 -7.15 2.78
CA ALA A 323 -15.33 -8.01 3.35
C ALA A 323 -14.28 -7.20 4.11
N ALA A 324 -13.70 -7.85 5.14
CA ALA A 324 -12.53 -7.38 5.86
C ALA A 324 -11.35 -8.34 5.63
N PHE A 325 -10.14 -7.78 5.49
CA PHE A 325 -8.91 -8.52 5.19
C PHE A 325 -7.82 -8.23 6.22
N VAL A 326 -7.18 -9.30 6.70
CA VAL A 326 -6.16 -9.26 7.76
C VAL A 326 -4.90 -10.05 7.43
N GLY A 327 -3.82 -9.80 8.18
CA GLY A 327 -2.57 -10.59 8.20
C GLY A 327 -2.36 -11.22 9.57
N HIS A 328 -1.18 -11.00 10.17
CA HIS A 328 -0.80 -11.31 11.56
C HIS A 328 -0.60 -12.80 11.90
N ASP A 329 -1.58 -13.65 11.60
CA ASP A 329 -1.48 -15.10 11.80
C ASP A 329 -1.03 -15.76 10.47
N HIS A 330 0.28 -15.97 10.29
CA HIS A 330 0.91 -16.30 8.99
C HIS A 330 0.48 -17.66 8.41
N PHE A 331 -0.05 -18.55 9.24
CA PHE A 331 -0.51 -19.87 8.85
C PHE A 331 -1.98 -19.85 8.47
N ASN A 332 -2.76 -18.85 8.86
CA ASN A 332 -4.15 -18.74 8.47
C ASN A 332 -4.28 -18.11 7.08
N ASP A 333 -5.08 -18.72 6.21
CA ASP A 333 -5.40 -18.18 4.88
C ASP A 333 -6.88 -18.28 4.54
N TYR A 334 -7.71 -18.53 5.54
CA TYR A 334 -9.12 -18.78 5.32
C TYR A 334 -9.91 -17.49 5.08
N CYS A 335 -11.03 -17.63 4.38
CA CYS A 335 -12.01 -16.59 4.09
C CYS A 335 -13.39 -17.21 4.21
N PHE A 336 -14.25 -16.64 5.05
CA PHE A 336 -15.55 -17.22 5.37
C PHE A 336 -16.63 -16.14 5.52
N TYR A 337 -17.87 -16.53 5.27
CA TYR A 337 -19.02 -15.64 5.42
C TYR A 337 -19.47 -15.60 6.88
N LEU A 338 -19.57 -14.39 7.42
CA LEU A 338 -20.18 -14.08 8.70
C LEU A 338 -21.17 -12.94 8.50
N ASP A 339 -22.46 -13.27 8.47
CA ASP A 339 -23.52 -12.38 8.01
C ASP A 339 -23.40 -10.93 8.55
N PRO A 340 -23.35 -9.91 7.66
CA PRO A 340 -23.56 -9.94 6.21
C PRO A 340 -22.26 -9.86 5.37
N LEU A 341 -21.09 -10.07 5.97
CA LEU A 341 -19.78 -9.78 5.36
C LEU A 341 -18.81 -10.97 5.41
N HIS A 342 -17.73 -10.90 4.64
CA HIS A 342 -16.66 -11.91 4.69
C HIS A 342 -15.49 -11.45 5.57
N LEU A 343 -14.90 -12.39 6.30
CA LEU A 343 -13.68 -12.18 7.08
C LEU A 343 -12.57 -13.07 6.50
N CYS A 344 -11.46 -12.47 6.07
CA CYS A 344 -10.48 -13.14 5.22
C CYS A 344 -9.03 -12.85 5.64
N TYR A 345 -8.25 -13.90 5.90
CA TYR A 345 -6.80 -13.79 6.05
C TYR A 345 -6.10 -13.72 4.70
N GLY A 346 -5.05 -12.91 4.59
CA GLY A 346 -4.22 -12.80 3.39
C GLY A 346 -3.30 -14.00 3.13
N GLY A 347 -3.10 -14.86 4.14
CA GLY A 347 -2.03 -15.86 4.16
C GLY A 347 -0.78 -15.32 4.84
N GLY A 348 0.38 -15.91 4.52
CA GLY A 348 1.69 -15.44 4.98
C GLY A 348 2.69 -15.52 3.84
N VAL A 349 3.19 -14.37 3.38
CA VAL A 349 4.09 -14.27 2.21
C VAL A 349 5.57 -14.38 2.62
N GLY A 350 5.89 -14.05 3.88
CA GLY A 350 7.24 -13.77 4.31
C GLY A 350 8.19 -14.95 4.32
N TYR A 351 9.45 -14.65 4.06
CA TYR A 351 10.62 -15.48 4.30
C TYR A 351 11.60 -14.69 5.19
N GLY A 352 12.76 -15.25 5.52
CA GLY A 352 13.72 -14.56 6.40
C GLY A 352 13.19 -14.45 7.83
N GLY A 353 12.95 -13.21 8.30
CA GLY A 353 12.47 -12.89 9.64
C GLY A 353 11.04 -13.39 9.93
N ALA A 354 10.20 -13.54 8.91
CA ALA A 354 8.83 -14.03 9.10
C ALA A 354 8.79 -15.49 9.57
N TYR A 355 8.04 -15.75 10.64
CA TYR A 355 7.81 -17.12 11.09
C TYR A 355 7.00 -17.93 10.06
N GLY A 356 7.16 -19.24 10.10
CA GLY A 356 6.60 -20.15 9.12
C GLY A 356 6.37 -21.55 9.61
N TYR A 357 5.86 -22.38 8.71
CA TYR A 357 5.77 -23.81 8.94
C TYR A 357 6.25 -24.58 7.71
N GLN A 358 7.09 -25.59 7.92
CA GLN A 358 7.77 -26.33 6.85
C GLN A 358 6.80 -26.94 5.81
N HIS A 359 5.57 -27.25 6.22
CA HIS A 359 4.55 -27.87 5.37
C HIS A 359 3.43 -26.91 4.92
N THR A 360 3.57 -25.62 5.21
CA THR A 360 2.66 -24.58 4.74
C THR A 360 3.39 -23.75 3.71
N GLN A 361 2.81 -23.63 2.50
CA GLN A 361 3.40 -22.81 1.46
C GLN A 361 3.28 -21.32 1.82
N ARG A 362 4.25 -20.52 1.39
CA ARG A 362 4.09 -19.06 1.42
C ARG A 362 3.06 -18.66 0.38
N ARG A 363 2.22 -17.68 0.70
CA ARG A 363 1.10 -17.28 -0.16
C ARG A 363 0.62 -15.88 0.11
N ALA A 364 0.02 -15.32 -0.92
CA ALA A 364 -0.68 -14.04 -0.87
C ALA A 364 -2.11 -14.23 -1.38
N ARG A 365 -2.96 -13.25 -1.06
CA ARG A 365 -4.36 -13.24 -1.50
C ARG A 365 -4.55 -12.23 -2.62
N ILE A 366 -5.30 -12.65 -3.63
CA ILE A 366 -5.74 -11.76 -4.70
C ILE A 366 -7.22 -11.47 -4.48
N ILE A 367 -7.62 -10.23 -4.71
CA ILE A 367 -9.00 -9.75 -4.67
C ILE A 367 -9.29 -9.10 -6.02
N GLU A 368 -10.39 -9.44 -6.66
CA GLU A 368 -10.76 -8.88 -7.97
C GLU A 368 -12.21 -8.44 -7.95
N TRP A 369 -12.41 -7.14 -8.17
CA TRP A 369 -13.72 -6.56 -8.44
C TRP A 369 -13.93 -6.52 -9.96
N ASN A 370 -15.06 -7.05 -10.41
CA ASN A 370 -15.50 -7.04 -11.79
C ASN A 370 -16.88 -6.39 -11.88
N TRP A 371 -17.08 -5.53 -12.87
CA TRP A 371 -18.35 -4.86 -13.10
C TRP A 371 -18.74 -4.93 -14.57
N ASN A 372 -20.03 -5.13 -14.82
CA ASN A 372 -20.66 -4.97 -16.12
C ASN A 372 -22.11 -4.46 -15.96
N ARG A 373 -22.81 -4.27 -17.09
CA ARG A 373 -24.19 -3.75 -17.07
C ARG A 373 -25.22 -4.60 -16.33
N ARG A 374 -24.94 -5.88 -16.10
CA ARG A 374 -25.86 -6.82 -15.45
C ARG A 374 -25.54 -7.03 -13.98
N GLU A 375 -24.27 -6.92 -13.61
CA GLU A 375 -23.82 -7.27 -12.27
C GLU A 375 -22.47 -6.67 -11.91
N GLU A 376 -22.24 -6.60 -10.61
CA GLU A 376 -20.93 -6.43 -10.00
C GLU A 376 -20.61 -7.60 -9.08
N VAL A 377 -19.36 -8.05 -9.12
CA VAL A 377 -18.90 -9.24 -8.40
C VAL A 377 -17.53 -8.95 -7.80
N ILE A 378 -17.32 -9.37 -6.55
CA ILE A 378 -15.98 -9.42 -5.96
C ILE A 378 -15.64 -10.87 -5.66
N GLU A 379 -14.47 -11.29 -6.12
CA GLU A 379 -13.92 -12.62 -5.93
C GLU A 379 -12.54 -12.54 -5.29
N THR A 380 -12.11 -13.61 -4.62
CA THR A 380 -10.77 -13.74 -4.07
C THR A 380 -10.22 -15.16 -4.25
N TRP A 381 -8.90 -15.29 -4.34
CA TRP A 381 -8.19 -16.57 -4.34
C TRP A 381 -6.82 -16.42 -3.70
N LEU A 382 -6.17 -17.55 -3.44
CA LEU A 382 -4.79 -17.60 -2.94
C LEU A 382 -3.84 -17.94 -4.10
N HIS A 383 -2.65 -17.37 -4.04
CA HIS A 383 -1.54 -17.73 -4.90
C HIS A 383 -0.35 -18.09 -4.01
N GLU A 384 0.01 -19.37 -4.04
CA GLU A 384 1.13 -19.94 -3.29
C GLU A 384 2.45 -19.87 -4.08
N ASP A 385 3.58 -19.87 -3.38
CA ASP A 385 4.91 -19.77 -3.99
C ASP A 385 5.21 -20.93 -4.94
N PRO A 386 5.32 -20.68 -6.26
CA PRO A 386 5.60 -21.73 -7.23
C PRO A 386 6.99 -22.37 -7.04
N ASN A 387 7.94 -21.68 -6.40
CA ASN A 387 9.26 -22.24 -6.09
C ASN A 387 9.18 -23.40 -5.08
N THR A 388 8.11 -23.43 -4.27
CA THR A 388 7.77 -24.52 -3.37
C THR A 388 6.68 -25.44 -3.90
N GLU A 389 6.43 -25.39 -5.22
CA GLU A 389 5.35 -26.13 -5.90
C GLU A 389 3.95 -25.67 -5.47
N GLY A 390 3.82 -24.36 -5.25
CA GLY A 390 2.57 -23.67 -4.95
C GLY A 390 1.61 -23.64 -6.12
N ILE A 391 0.31 -23.57 -5.79
CA ILE A 391 -0.76 -23.44 -6.77
C ILE A 391 -1.52 -22.12 -6.58
N ARG A 392 -2.30 -21.79 -7.62
CA ARG A 392 -3.44 -20.88 -7.47
C ARG A 392 -4.66 -21.68 -7.06
N THR A 393 -5.37 -21.23 -6.03
CA THR A 393 -6.63 -21.85 -5.64
C THR A 393 -7.77 -21.41 -6.57
N GLN A 394 -8.92 -22.05 -6.45
CA GLN A 394 -10.12 -21.61 -7.14
C GLN A 394 -10.61 -20.27 -6.60
N LYS A 395 -11.26 -19.48 -7.46
CA LYS A 395 -11.90 -18.24 -7.05
C LYS A 395 -13.03 -18.51 -6.05
N TYR A 396 -13.14 -17.64 -5.06
CA TYR A 396 -14.15 -17.62 -4.02
C TYR A 396 -14.90 -16.28 -4.09
N GLU A 397 -16.21 -16.33 -4.32
CA GLU A 397 -17.05 -15.14 -4.40
C GLU A 397 -17.33 -14.58 -3.00
N ILE A 398 -17.03 -13.29 -2.80
CA ILE A 398 -17.31 -12.59 -1.54
C ILE A 398 -18.54 -11.68 -1.65
N TYR A 399 -18.87 -11.23 -2.85
CA TYR A 399 -19.97 -10.29 -3.07
C TYR A 399 -20.47 -10.38 -4.51
N ARG A 400 -21.80 -10.25 -4.67
CA ARG A 400 -22.47 -10.12 -5.96
C ARG A 400 -23.68 -9.20 -5.79
N GLU A 401 -23.83 -8.24 -6.69
CA GLU A 401 -25.06 -7.46 -6.85
C GLU A 401 -25.46 -7.49 -8.33
N THR A 402 -26.73 -7.79 -8.60
CA THR A 402 -27.30 -7.78 -9.94
C THR A 402 -28.02 -6.46 -10.17
N HIS A 403 -27.64 -5.73 -11.22
CA HIS A 403 -28.35 -4.53 -11.65
C HIS A 403 -29.65 -4.95 -12.35
N GLU A 404 -30.81 -4.66 -11.77
CA GLU A 404 -32.08 -4.86 -12.46
C GLU A 404 -32.07 -4.11 -13.80
N GLN A 405 -32.43 -4.79 -14.89
CA GLN A 405 -32.55 -4.17 -16.20
C GLN A 405 -33.53 -2.99 -16.12
N TYR A 406 -33.06 -1.77 -16.34
CA TYR A 406 -33.93 -0.76 -16.96
C TYR A 406 -34.48 -1.39 -18.23
N PRO A 407 -35.80 -1.58 -18.38
CA PRO A 407 -36.37 -2.22 -19.56
C PRO A 407 -35.86 -1.42 -20.76
N ALA A 408 -35.21 -2.12 -21.68
CA ALA A 408 -34.68 -1.54 -22.91
C ALA A 408 -35.78 -0.66 -23.51
N LYS A 409 -35.64 0.67 -23.37
CA LYS A 409 -36.51 1.59 -24.11
C LYS A 409 -36.28 1.23 -25.57
N LYS A 410 -37.26 0.55 -26.17
CA LYS A 410 -37.35 0.36 -27.62
C LYS A 410 -36.94 1.69 -28.24
N LEU A 411 -35.78 1.71 -28.89
CA LEU A 411 -35.42 2.75 -29.83
C LEU A 411 -36.53 2.75 -30.87
N ARG A 412 -37.55 3.59 -30.67
CA ARG A 412 -38.53 3.88 -31.71
C ARG A 412 -37.72 4.54 -32.81
N SER A 413 -37.49 3.81 -33.89
CA SER A 413 -37.01 4.38 -35.14
C SER A 413 -37.92 5.57 -35.46
N ILE A 414 -37.39 6.78 -35.33
CA ILE A 414 -38.04 7.95 -35.91
C ILE A 414 -37.86 7.76 -37.42
N LYS A 415 -38.89 7.21 -38.07
CA LYS A 415 -38.99 7.29 -39.53
C LYS A 415 -39.07 8.78 -39.85
N HIS A 416 -38.01 9.31 -40.48
CA HIS A 416 -38.08 10.59 -41.15
C HIS A 416 -39.16 10.49 -42.24
N ASN A 417 -40.30 11.15 -42.00
CA ASN A 417 -41.19 11.54 -43.08
C ASN A 417 -40.42 12.55 -43.93
N LYS A 418 -40.03 12.14 -45.14
CA LYS A 418 -39.68 13.07 -46.22
C LYS A 418 -40.95 13.83 -46.58
N LEU A 419 -40.97 15.12 -46.26
CA LEU A 419 -41.71 16.12 -47.01
C LEU A 419 -40.70 16.76 -47.96
N HIS A 420 -40.80 16.42 -49.24
CA HIS A 420 -40.64 17.28 -50.42
C HIS A 420 -40.89 16.46 -51.67
#